data_AF-A0A6G3XT24-F1
#
_entry.id   AF-A0A6G3XT24-F1
#
_cell.length_a   1.000
_cell.length_b   1.000
_cell.length_c   1.000
_cell.angle_alpha   90.00
_cell.angle_beta   90.00
_cell.angle_gamma   90.00
#
_symmetry.space_group_name_H-M   'P 1'
#
loop_
_entity.id
_entity.type
_entity.pdbx_description
1 polymer ?
#
loop_
_entity_poly.entity_id
_entity_poly.type
_entity_poly.pdbx_seq_one_letter_code
_entity_poly.pdbx_strand_id
1 'polypeptide(L)'
;EVGQIVLAMGSPLGLSSSVTQGIVSALGRTVSESRAGGGTGATIANMVQTSAAINPGNSGGALVNLDSQVIGIPTLAATDPQ
;
A
#
# COMPACT_ATOMS: atom_id res chain seq x y z
N GLU A 1 0.10 -10.42 -10.43
CA GLU A 1 -1.13 -11.22 -10.19
C GLU A 1 -1.32 -11.48 -8.69
N VAL A 2 -2.46 -12.01 -8.26
CA VAL A 2 -2.67 -12.40 -6.85
C VAL A 2 -1.73 -13.57 -6.50
N GLY A 3 -1.11 -13.52 -5.33
CA GLY A 3 -0.09 -14.47 -4.88
C GLY A 3 1.35 -14.06 -5.26
N GLN A 4 1.53 -13.09 -6.15
CA GLN A 4 2.85 -12.61 -6.54
C GLN A 4 3.59 -11.98 -5.35
N ILE A 5 4.87 -12.35 -5.16
CA ILE A 5 5.74 -11.77 -4.13
C ILE A 5 6.01 -10.30 -4.44
N VAL A 6 5.92 -9.48 -3.41
CA VAL A 6 6.16 -8.04 -3.48
C VAL A 6 6.97 -7.54 -2.28
N LEU A 7 7.73 -6.46 -2.50
CA LEU A 7 8.48 -5.76 -1.48
C LEU A 7 7.96 -4.32 -1.39
N ALA A 8 7.63 -3.86 -0.18
CA ALA A 8 7.30 -2.47 0.09
C ALA A 8 8.52 -1.77 0.71
N MET A 9 9.04 -0.78 0.01
CA MET A 9 10.30 -0.10 0.35
C MET A 9 10.09 1.40 0.44
N GLY A 10 10.74 2.04 1.42
CA GLY A 10 10.80 3.50 1.49
C GLY A 10 11.80 3.97 2.55
N SER A 11 11.91 5.28 2.72
CA SER A 11 12.83 5.89 3.67
C SER A 11 12.07 6.68 4.73
N PRO A 12 11.82 6.12 5.93
CA PRO A 12 11.34 6.91 7.06
C PRO A 12 12.24 8.12 7.30
N LEU A 13 11.66 9.32 7.08
CA LEU A 13 12.28 10.62 7.35
C LEU A 13 13.65 10.84 6.68
N GLY A 14 13.96 10.09 5.60
CA GLY A 14 15.23 10.20 4.88
C GLY A 14 16.46 9.58 5.58
N LEU A 15 16.28 8.92 6.73
CA LEU A 15 17.39 8.53 7.61
C LEU A 15 17.74 7.04 7.55
N SER A 16 16.76 6.17 7.30
CA SER A 16 16.97 4.72 7.17
C SER A 16 15.98 4.14 6.18
N SER A 17 16.40 3.33 5.20
CA SER A 17 15.45 2.63 4.33
C SER A 17 14.83 1.43 5.05
N SER A 18 13.51 1.27 4.98
CA SER A 18 12.77 0.11 5.49
C SER A 18 12.23 -0.71 4.32
N VAL A 19 12.31 -2.03 4.46
CA VAL A 19 11.79 -2.99 3.49
C VAL A 19 10.91 -4.00 4.23
N THR A 20 9.72 -4.24 3.72
CA THR A 20 8.86 -5.32 4.16
C THR A 20 8.47 -6.18 2.96
N GLN A 21 8.18 -7.46 3.20
CA GLN A 21 7.81 -8.42 2.17
C GLN A 21 6.40 -8.93 2.42
N GLY A 22 5.70 -9.23 1.32
CA GLY A 22 4.44 -9.95 1.35
C GLY A 22 4.09 -10.46 -0.04
N ILE A 23 2.79 -10.65 -0.27
CA ILE A 23 2.23 -10.99 -1.58
C ILE A 23 1.17 -9.96 -1.99
N VAL A 24 0.82 -9.93 -3.27
CA VAL A 24 -0.45 -9.35 -3.71
C VAL A 24 -1.59 -10.24 -3.20
N SER A 25 -2.43 -9.72 -2.31
CA SER A 25 -3.59 -10.47 -1.78
C SER A 25 -4.87 -10.21 -2.55
N ALA A 26 -4.99 -9.04 -3.22
CA ALA A 26 -6.12 -8.70 -4.09
C ALA A 26 -5.74 -7.60 -5.09
N LEU A 27 -6.49 -7.50 -6.19
CA LEU A 27 -6.35 -6.48 -7.23
C LEU A 27 -7.68 -5.77 -7.45
N GLY A 28 -7.65 -4.54 -7.97
CA GLY A 28 -8.87 -3.82 -8.39
C GLY A 28 -9.73 -3.33 -7.22
N ARG A 29 -9.17 -3.16 -6.03
CA ARG A 29 -9.94 -2.71 -4.86
C ARG A 29 -10.32 -1.23 -4.99
N THR A 30 -11.52 -0.91 -4.55
CA THR A 30 -11.95 0.47 -4.34
C THR A 30 -12.08 0.71 -2.84
N VAL A 31 -11.34 1.68 -2.32
CA VAL A 31 -11.35 2.07 -0.90
C VAL A 31 -11.88 3.49 -0.80
N SER A 32 -12.83 3.71 0.09
CA SER A 32 -13.35 5.05 0.38
C SER A 32 -12.96 5.44 1.80
N GLU A 33 -12.28 6.56 1.96
CA GLU A 33 -12.06 7.15 3.27
C GLU A 33 -13.35 7.82 3.75
N SER A 34 -13.72 7.58 5.00
CA SER A 34 -14.78 8.35 5.66
C SER A 34 -14.13 9.49 6.44
N ARG A 35 -14.49 10.75 6.16
CA ARG A 35 -14.02 11.87 7.00
C ARG A 35 -14.79 11.90 8.31
N ALA A 36 -14.07 12.06 9.43
CA ALA A 36 -14.69 12.41 10.70
C ALA A 36 -15.50 13.71 10.53
N GLY A 37 -16.82 13.62 10.66
CA GLY A 37 -17.75 14.73 10.42
C GLY A 37 -18.76 14.54 9.28
N GLY A 38 -18.84 13.36 8.65
CA GLY A 38 -19.92 13.02 7.72
C GLY A 38 -19.72 13.50 6.28
N GLY A 39 -18.53 14.02 5.95
CA GLY A 39 -18.14 14.29 4.57
C GLY A 39 -17.63 13.03 3.87
N THR A 40 -17.88 12.93 2.56
CA THR A 40 -17.24 11.92 1.70
C THR A 40 -15.74 12.20 1.68
N GLY A 41 -14.93 11.26 2.16
CA GLY A 41 -13.47 11.31 1.99
C GLY A 41 -13.08 10.88 0.58
N ALA A 42 -11.78 10.68 0.35
CA ALA A 42 -11.31 10.28 -0.97
C ALA A 42 -11.74 8.82 -1.27
N THR A 43 -12.29 8.59 -2.47
CA THR A 43 -12.44 7.25 -3.02
C THR A 43 -11.29 6.97 -3.96
N ILE A 44 -10.52 5.94 -3.67
CA ILE A 44 -9.39 5.48 -4.48
C ILE A 44 -9.80 4.15 -5.11
N ALA A 45 -9.88 4.12 -6.43
CA ALA A 45 -10.20 2.92 -7.20
C ALA A 45 -8.91 2.22 -7.69
N ASN A 46 -9.07 0.96 -8.11
CA ASN A 46 -8.02 0.13 -8.71
C ASN A 46 -6.75 -0.05 -7.82
N MET A 47 -6.95 -0.18 -6.51
CA MET A 47 -5.88 -0.43 -5.56
C MET A 47 -5.42 -1.89 -5.58
N VAL A 48 -4.13 -2.09 -5.36
CA VAL A 48 -3.51 -3.38 -5.07
C VAL A 48 -3.51 -3.58 -3.55
N GLN A 49 -4.03 -4.71 -3.07
CA GLN A 49 -3.91 -5.10 -1.68
C GLN A 49 -2.69 -5.99 -1.51
N THR A 50 -1.92 -5.77 -0.44
CA THR A 50 -0.76 -6.59 -0.11
C THR A 50 -0.76 -7.03 1.35
N SER A 51 -0.14 -8.17 1.63
CA SER A 51 0.19 -8.60 3.00
C SER A 51 1.50 -8.02 3.53
N ALA A 52 2.27 -7.31 2.70
CA ALA A 52 3.47 -6.63 3.15
C ALA A 52 3.10 -5.56 4.19
N ALA A 53 3.79 -5.57 5.34
CA ALA A 53 3.49 -4.61 6.40
C ALA A 53 3.79 -3.17 5.93
N ILE A 54 2.78 -2.30 5.98
CA ILE A 54 2.92 -0.88 5.62
C ILE A 54 2.95 -0.05 6.90
N ASN A 55 4.04 0.68 7.11
CA ASN A 55 4.31 1.46 8.31
C ASN A 55 4.82 2.86 7.93
N PRO A 56 4.82 3.82 8.86
CA PRO A 56 5.54 5.07 8.69
C PRO A 56 6.99 4.78 8.28
N GLY A 57 7.31 5.06 7.02
CA GLY A 57 8.61 4.82 6.43
C GLY A 57 8.61 4.17 5.05
N ASN A 58 7.85 3.09 4.86
CA ASN A 58 7.65 2.52 3.52
C ASN A 58 6.33 2.99 2.86
N SER A 59 5.42 3.56 3.66
CA SER A 59 4.28 4.34 3.14
C SER A 59 4.77 5.52 2.31
N GLY A 60 4.18 5.69 1.12
CA GLY A 60 4.58 6.68 0.11
C GLY A 60 5.79 6.28 -0.73
N GLY A 61 6.43 5.14 -0.43
CA GLY A 61 7.53 4.59 -1.19
C GLY A 61 7.09 3.72 -2.37
N ALA A 62 7.90 2.73 -2.72
CA ALA A 62 7.63 1.83 -3.85
C ALA A 62 7.14 0.46 -3.37
N LEU A 63 6.11 -0.06 -4.03
CA LEU A 63 5.77 -1.48 -4.02
C LEU A 63 6.36 -2.10 -5.28
N VAL A 64 7.27 -3.05 -5.14
CA VAL A 64 7.98 -3.66 -6.28
C VAL A 64 7.77 -5.16 -6.32
N ASN A 65 7.75 -5.72 -7.53
CA ASN A 65 7.81 -7.18 -7.74
C ASN A 65 9.27 -7.66 -7.83
N LEU A 66 9.47 -8.98 -7.92
CA LEU A 66 10.80 -9.59 -8.02
C LEU A 66 11.50 -9.32 -9.38
N ASP A 67 10.75 -8.85 -10.38
CA ASP A 67 11.28 -8.41 -11.67
C ASP A 67 11.79 -6.95 -11.61
N SER A 68 11.88 -6.36 -10.42
CA SER A 68 12.32 -4.98 -10.18
C SER A 68 11.41 -3.92 -10.79
N GLN A 69 10.13 -4.25 -11.00
CA GLN A 69 9.14 -3.31 -11.52
C GLN A 69 8.35 -2.69 -10.37
N VAL A 70 8.14 -1.36 -10.44
CA VAL A 70 7.21 -0.67 -9.54
C VAL A 70 5.78 -0.97 -9.97
N ILE A 71 4.99 -1.52 -9.06
CA ILE A 71 3.61 -1.93 -9.30
C ILE A 71 2.61 -1.11 -8.49
N GLY A 72 3.08 -0.20 -7.63
CA GLY A 72 2.23 0.68 -6.84
C GLY A 72 3.00 1.53 -5.83
N ILE A 73 2.25 2.36 -5.12
CA ILE A 73 2.74 3.20 -4.02
C ILE A 73 1.95 2.77 -2.78
N PRO A 74 2.60 2.13 -1.78
CA PRO A 74 1.92 1.77 -0.54
C PRO A 74 1.43 3.02 0.17
N THR A 75 0.22 2.98 0.70
CA THR A 75 -0.35 4.06 1.49
C THR A 75 -0.94 3.50 2.77
N LEU A 76 -0.84 4.26 3.87
CA LEU A 76 -1.53 3.98 5.13
C LEU A 76 -3.03 4.32 4.99
N ALA A 77 -3.69 3.79 3.96
CA ALA A 77 -5.10 4.05 3.67
C ALA A 77 -5.88 2.75 3.77
N ALA A 78 -6.11 2.26 4.99
CA ALA A 78 -7.18 1.31 5.28
C ALA A 78 -7.49 1.34 6.77
N THR A 79 -8.33 2.28 7.19
CA THR A 79 -8.95 2.24 8.52
C THR A 79 -10.20 1.37 8.57
N ASP A 80 -10.57 0.65 7.50
CA ASP A 80 -11.63 -0.34 7.59
C ASP A 80 -11.47 -1.52 6.59
N PRO A 81 -11.27 -2.76 7.07
CA PRO A 81 -11.11 -3.95 6.22
C PRO A 81 -12.42 -4.64 5.80
N GLN A 82 -13.60 -4.03 5.97
CA GLN A 82 -14.88 -4.66 5.58
C GLN A 82 -14.94 -5.01 4.08
#